data_AF-A0A2V8K5S5-F1
#
_entry.id   AF-A0A2V8K5S5-F1
#
_cell.length_a   1.000
_cell.length_b   1.000
_cell.length_c   1.000
_cell.angle_alpha   90.00
_cell.angle_beta   90.00
_cell.angle_gamma   90.00
#
_symmetry.space_group_name_H-M   'P 1'
#
loop_
_entity.id
_entity.type
_entity.pdbx_description
1 polymer ?
#
loop_
_entity_poly.entity_id
_entity_poly.type
_entity_poly.pdbx_seq_one_letter_code
_entity_poly.pdbx_strand_id
1 'polypeptide(L)'
;MFEAMSKVDRQALGFTQVGREASIRLEEGPRRGYDAMLHIEGKTSRTVAFKSIGSGYEWIGEQESFRGPRKYKTVDGEFQESITLTYDTVAISGFPINELSVVYSGEDPALVWPRKLSLEAIRPTLARWGY
;
A
#
# COMPACT_ATOMS: atom_id res chain seq x y z
N MET A 1 3.80 -13.12 -11.95
CA MET A 1 3.40 -12.19 -10.86
C MET A 1 3.69 -12.76 -9.47
N PHE A 2 3.15 -13.93 -9.08
CA PHE A 2 3.49 -14.54 -7.78
C PHE A 2 4.99 -14.75 -7.57
N GLU A 3 5.70 -15.28 -8.56
CA GLU A 3 7.16 -15.42 -8.53
C GLU A 3 7.89 -14.06 -8.41
N ALA A 4 7.34 -13.01 -9.03
CA ALA A 4 7.90 -11.67 -8.92
C ALA A 4 7.75 -11.12 -7.50
N MET A 5 6.58 -11.34 -6.88
CA MET A 5 6.34 -10.96 -5.49
C MET A 5 7.19 -11.77 -4.50
N SER A 6 7.54 -13.03 -4.81
CA SER A 6 8.37 -13.86 -3.92
C SER A 6 9.85 -13.47 -3.93
N LYS A 7 10.29 -12.64 -4.89
CA LYS A 7 11.67 -12.12 -4.97
C LYS A 7 11.90 -10.89 -4.09
N VAL A 8 10.84 -10.34 -3.49
CA VAL A 8 10.88 -9.12 -2.67
C VAL A 8 10.52 -9.48 -1.23
N ASP A 9 11.33 -9.02 -0.27
CA ASP A 9 10.97 -9.11 1.15
C ASP A 9 9.93 -8.03 1.49
N ARG A 10 8.68 -8.32 1.16
CA ARG A 10 7.53 -7.43 1.39
C ARG A 10 7.29 -7.19 2.88
N GLN A 11 7.63 -8.16 3.74
CA GLN A 11 7.46 -8.02 5.18
C GLN A 11 8.45 -7.03 5.79
N ALA A 12 9.70 -6.99 5.28
CA ALA A 12 10.68 -5.97 5.68
C ALA A 12 10.19 -4.54 5.36
N LEU A 13 9.39 -4.39 4.30
CA LEU A 13 8.75 -3.12 3.92
C LEU A 13 7.47 -2.82 4.72
N GLY A 14 7.04 -3.71 5.61
CA GLY A 14 5.83 -3.53 6.43
C GLY A 14 4.53 -4.01 5.78
N PHE A 15 4.58 -4.56 4.57
CA PHE A 15 3.40 -5.12 3.91
C PHE A 15 2.97 -6.44 4.56
N THR A 16 1.66 -6.62 4.74
CA THR A 16 1.11 -7.83 5.35
C THR A 16 1.10 -9.03 4.39
N GLN A 17 0.97 -10.24 4.92
CA GLN A 17 0.68 -11.39 4.05
C GLN A 17 -0.70 -11.22 3.38
N VAL A 18 -0.82 -11.57 2.10
CA VAL A 18 -2.13 -11.62 1.43
C VAL A 18 -2.96 -12.72 2.11
N GLY A 19 -4.11 -12.33 2.68
CA GLY A 19 -5.03 -13.27 3.33
C GLY A 19 -5.61 -14.28 2.34
N ARG A 20 -5.88 -15.51 2.82
CA ARG A 20 -6.43 -16.59 1.98
C ARG A 20 -7.81 -16.27 1.40
N GLU A 21 -8.57 -15.42 2.08
CA GLU A 21 -9.93 -15.01 1.70
C GLU A 21 -9.94 -13.68 0.92
N ALA A 22 -8.78 -13.12 0.61
CA ALA A 22 -8.72 -11.86 -0.14
C ALA A 22 -9.24 -12.04 -1.57
N SER A 23 -10.07 -11.10 -2.00
CA SER A 23 -10.47 -10.98 -3.40
C SER A 23 -9.33 -10.38 -4.20
N ILE A 24 -9.00 -10.98 -5.34
CA ILE A 24 -7.94 -10.52 -6.22
C ILE A 24 -8.54 -10.25 -7.59
N ARG A 25 -8.34 -9.02 -8.08
CA ARG A 25 -8.67 -8.64 -9.46
C ARG A 25 -7.40 -8.25 -10.18
N LEU A 26 -7.29 -8.69 -11.41
CA LEU A 26 -6.19 -8.32 -12.31
C LEU A 26 -6.67 -7.21 -13.23
N GLU A 27 -5.91 -6.11 -13.26
CA GLU A 27 -5.98 -5.10 -14.31
C GLU A 27 -4.83 -5.33 -15.29
N GLU A 28 -5.16 -5.58 -16.55
CA GLU A 28 -4.18 -5.78 -17.64
C GLU A 28 -4.20 -4.62 -18.64
N GLY A 29 -3.04 -4.32 -19.19
CA GLY A 29 -2.86 -3.37 -20.28
C GLY A 29 -1.80 -2.32 -19.96
N PRO A 30 -1.09 -1.81 -20.97
CA PRO A 30 -0.08 -0.78 -20.74
C PRO A 30 -0.76 0.49 -20.22
N ARG A 31 -0.47 0.83 -18.97
CA ARG A 31 -0.86 2.08 -18.32
C ARG A 31 0.39 2.94 -18.18
N ARG A 32 0.21 4.20 -17.77
CA ARG A 32 1.35 5.09 -17.47
C ARG A 32 2.13 4.52 -16.29
N GLY A 33 3.21 3.79 -16.58
CA GLY A 33 4.18 3.30 -15.59
C GLY A 33 4.13 1.80 -15.25
N TYR A 34 3.07 1.07 -15.60
CA TYR A 34 2.95 -0.38 -15.34
C TYR A 34 2.20 -1.09 -16.48
N ASP A 35 2.38 -2.41 -16.60
CA ASP A 35 1.73 -3.24 -17.63
C ASP A 35 0.63 -4.15 -17.07
N ALA A 36 0.65 -4.37 -15.74
CA ALA A 36 -0.43 -5.02 -15.01
C ALA A 36 -0.45 -4.56 -13.56
N MET A 37 -1.62 -4.62 -12.92
CA MET A 37 -1.80 -4.33 -11.51
C MET A 37 -2.75 -5.32 -10.88
N LEU A 38 -2.35 -5.89 -9.75
CA LEU A 38 -3.27 -6.64 -8.89
C LEU A 38 -3.95 -5.68 -7.94
N HIS A 39 -5.28 -5.75 -7.88
CA HIS A 39 -6.11 -5.13 -6.85
C HIS A 39 -6.52 -6.21 -5.86
N ILE A 40 -6.11 -6.08 -4.60
CA ILE A 40 -6.27 -7.08 -3.56
C ILE A 40 -7.11 -6.46 -2.45
N GLU A 41 -8.30 -7.02 -2.24
CA GLU A 41 -9.26 -6.55 -1.24
C GLU A 41 -9.48 -7.62 -0.17
N GLY A 42 -9.26 -7.25 1.09
CA GLY A 42 -9.47 -8.12 2.25
C GLY A 42 -9.48 -7.30 3.54
N LYS A 43 -8.66 -7.70 4.52
CA LYS A 43 -8.47 -6.93 5.76
C LYS A 43 -7.86 -5.53 5.49
N THR A 44 -7.01 -5.45 4.47
CA THR A 44 -6.47 -4.23 3.88
C THR A 44 -6.93 -4.11 2.42
N SER A 45 -6.85 -2.90 1.88
CA SER A 45 -6.95 -2.66 0.42
C SER A 45 -5.53 -2.46 -0.10
N ARG A 46 -5.17 -3.18 -1.15
CA ARG A 46 -3.80 -3.22 -1.66
C ARG A 46 -3.78 -3.21 -3.18
N THR A 47 -2.80 -2.53 -3.75
CA THR A 47 -2.42 -2.69 -5.15
C THR A 47 -0.97 -3.14 -5.29
N VAL A 48 -0.71 -4.00 -6.27
CA VAL A 48 0.65 -4.46 -6.60
C VAL A 48 0.88 -4.25 -8.10
N ALA A 49 1.84 -3.41 -8.44
CA ALA A 49 2.14 -3.04 -9.82
C ALA A 49 3.24 -3.93 -10.41
N PHE A 50 3.07 -4.27 -11.69
CA PHE A 50 4.00 -5.11 -12.42
C PHE A 50 4.38 -4.51 -13.77
N LYS A 51 5.64 -4.73 -14.17
CA LYS A 51 6.13 -4.49 -15.53
C LYS A 51 6.30 -5.82 -16.24
N SER A 52 5.87 -5.90 -17.50
CA SER A 52 6.11 -7.05 -18.34
C SER A 52 7.60 -7.09 -18.72
N ILE A 53 8.18 -8.28 -18.65
CA ILE A 53 9.52 -8.59 -19.13
C ILE A 53 9.41 -9.77 -20.08
N GLY A 54 10.42 -10.02 -20.91
CA GLY A 54 10.33 -11.03 -21.99
C GLY A 54 9.89 -12.43 -21.55
N SER A 55 10.09 -12.81 -20.29
CA SER A 55 9.71 -14.10 -19.73
C SER A 55 8.64 -14.05 -18.62
N GLY A 56 7.96 -12.91 -18.41
CA GLY A 56 6.94 -12.79 -17.37
C GLY A 56 6.75 -11.37 -16.85
N TYR A 57 6.80 -11.21 -15.53
CA TYR A 57 6.57 -9.94 -14.86
C TYR A 57 7.62 -9.66 -13.80
N GLU A 58 7.95 -8.38 -13.64
CA GLU A 58 8.73 -7.83 -12.53
C GLU A 58 7.81 -7.03 -11.62
N TRP A 59 8.03 -7.13 -10.30
CA TRP A 59 7.35 -6.31 -9.30
C TRP A 59 7.97 -4.91 -9.31
N ILE A 60 7.14 -3.87 -9.45
CA ILE A 60 7.64 -2.48 -9.57
C ILE A 60 7.07 -1.51 -8.53
N GLY A 61 6.12 -1.96 -7.72
CA GLY A 61 5.63 -1.19 -6.59
C GLY A 61 4.43 -1.84 -5.92
N GLU A 62 4.15 -1.39 -4.71
CA GLU A 62 3.04 -1.85 -3.90
C GLU A 62 2.51 -0.72 -3.01
N GLN A 63 1.19 -0.64 -2.92
CA GLN A 63 0.50 0.21 -1.99
C GLN A 63 -0.44 -0.63 -1.11
N GLU A 64 -0.45 -0.40 0.19
CA GLU A 64 -1.37 -1.05 1.12
C GLU A 64 -1.96 -0.04 2.09
N SER A 65 -3.29 0.02 2.13
CA SER A 65 -4.06 0.90 2.99
C SER A 65 -4.72 0.12 4.14
N PHE A 66 -4.44 0.59 5.35
CA PHE A 66 -4.92 0.09 6.64
C PHE A 66 -5.99 1.04 7.15
N ARG A 67 -7.22 0.55 7.34
CA ARG A 67 -8.34 1.39 7.81
C ARG A 67 -8.37 1.40 9.34
N GLY A 68 -8.39 2.58 9.93
CA GLY A 68 -8.52 2.76 11.37
C GLY A 68 -9.99 2.88 11.81
N PRO A 69 -10.24 2.88 13.13
CA PRO A 69 -11.59 2.86 13.68
C PRO A 69 -12.30 4.22 13.62
N ARG A 70 -11.58 5.34 13.57
CA ARG A 70 -12.22 6.66 13.56
C ARG A 70 -12.65 7.06 12.17
N LYS A 71 -13.68 7.90 12.14
CA LYS A 71 -14.07 8.66 10.97
C LYS A 71 -13.78 10.14 11.20
N TYR A 72 -13.54 10.86 10.12
CA TYR A 72 -13.31 12.30 10.12
C TYR A 72 -14.10 12.95 8.98
N LYS A 73 -14.39 14.24 9.11
CA LYS A 73 -15.21 14.98 8.14
C LYS A 73 -14.37 15.98 7.39
N THR A 74 -14.51 15.99 6.07
CA THR A 74 -14.01 17.05 5.21
C THR A 74 -15.19 17.74 4.53
N VAL A 75 -14.91 18.78 3.75
CA VAL A 75 -15.91 19.43 2.89
C VAL A 75 -16.54 18.47 1.86
N ASP A 76 -15.85 17.38 1.54
CA ASP A 76 -16.26 16.39 0.54
C ASP A 76 -17.03 15.19 1.13
N GLY A 77 -17.15 15.12 2.47
CA GLY A 77 -17.90 14.05 3.14
C GLY A 77 -17.24 13.51 4.40
N GLU A 78 -17.75 12.37 4.87
CA GLU A 78 -17.21 11.64 6.01
C GLU A 78 -16.35 10.46 5.51
N PHE A 79 -15.10 10.41 5.97
CA PHE A 79 -14.11 9.42 5.56
C PHE A 79 -13.63 8.61 6.77
N GLN A 80 -13.20 7.38 6.53
CA GLN A 80 -12.55 6.55 7.55
C GLN A 80 -11.06 6.87 7.58
N GLU A 81 -10.48 6.99 8.78
CA GLU A 81 -9.05 7.21 8.92
C GLU A 81 -8.27 6.04 8.32
N SER A 82 -7.08 6.32 7.78
CA SER A 82 -6.23 5.28 7.22
C SER A 82 -4.75 5.61 7.29
N ILE A 83 -3.94 4.56 7.31
CA ILE A 83 -2.50 4.64 7.06
C ILE A 83 -2.26 3.91 5.75
N THR A 84 -1.51 4.52 4.84
CA THR A 84 -1.14 3.92 3.56
C THR A 84 0.38 3.81 3.49
N LEU A 85 0.84 2.60 3.22
CA LEU A 85 2.23 2.30 2.88
C LEU A 85 2.35 2.28 1.37
N THR A 86 3.36 2.95 0.83
CA THR A 86 3.68 2.95 -0.61
C THR A 86 5.17 2.73 -0.80
N TYR A 87 5.54 1.79 -1.65
CA TYR A 87 6.92 1.59 -2.10
C TYR A 87 6.94 1.35 -3.60
N ASP A 88 7.77 2.10 -4.30
CA ASP A 88 7.92 2.06 -5.75
C ASP A 88 9.40 1.80 -6.11
N THR A 89 9.67 0.95 -7.09
CA THR A 89 11.03 0.84 -7.68
C THR A 89 11.19 1.74 -8.91
N VAL A 90 10.07 2.15 -9.50
CA VAL A 90 9.97 3.09 -10.63
C VAL A 90 8.84 4.07 -10.35
N ALA A 91 8.89 5.28 -10.92
CA ALA A 91 7.91 6.32 -10.63
C ALA A 91 6.50 5.97 -11.16
N ILE A 92 5.61 5.51 -10.27
CA ILE A 92 4.21 5.18 -10.60
C ILE A 92 3.18 5.89 -9.71
N SER A 93 3.48 6.06 -8.43
CA SER A 93 2.53 6.61 -7.44
C SER A 93 2.73 8.10 -7.14
N GLY A 94 3.86 8.66 -7.58
CA GLY A 94 4.29 10.02 -7.22
C GLY A 94 5.06 10.11 -5.89
N PHE A 95 5.24 8.98 -5.19
CA PHE A 95 6.14 8.89 -4.03
C PHE A 95 7.60 8.66 -4.46
N PRO A 96 8.59 8.92 -3.57
CA PRO A 96 9.98 8.62 -3.83
C PRO A 96 10.20 7.13 -4.17
N ILE A 97 11.08 6.87 -5.15
CA ILE A 97 11.46 5.51 -5.52
C ILE A 97 12.49 4.94 -4.53
N ASN A 98 12.45 3.64 -4.32
CA ASN A 98 13.31 2.89 -3.40
C ASN A 98 13.29 3.40 -1.94
N GLU A 99 12.19 4.03 -1.54
CA GLU A 99 11.96 4.52 -0.18
C GLU A 99 10.51 4.22 0.22
N LEU A 100 10.33 3.64 1.40
CA LEU A 100 9.00 3.40 1.95
C LEU A 100 8.38 4.72 2.39
N SER A 101 7.26 5.07 1.77
CA SER A 101 6.42 6.20 2.16
C SER A 101 5.27 5.75 3.04
N VAL A 102 5.08 6.44 4.16
CA VAL A 102 4.00 6.18 5.12
C VAL A 102 3.16 7.45 5.24
N VAL A 103 1.89 7.36 4.84
CA VAL A 103 0.97 8.49 4.86
C VAL A 103 -0.24 8.18 5.72
N TYR A 104 -0.55 9.08 6.65
CA TYR A 104 -1.80 9.04 7.41
C TYR A 104 -2.83 9.98 6.79
N SER A 105 -4.07 9.51 6.69
CA SER A 105 -5.25 10.31 6.34
C SER A 105 -6.24 10.24 7.51
N GLY A 106 -6.44 11.35 8.20
CA GLY A 106 -7.31 11.47 9.35
C GLY A 106 -6.94 12.67 10.22
N GLU A 107 -7.47 12.71 11.44
CA GLU A 107 -7.36 13.87 12.34
C GLU A 107 -6.53 13.60 13.60
N ASP A 108 -5.91 12.42 13.75
CA ASP A 108 -5.04 12.15 14.90
C ASP A 108 -3.81 13.07 14.92
N PRO A 109 -3.66 13.95 15.91
CA PRO A 109 -2.54 14.87 15.96
C PRO A 109 -1.18 14.15 16.00
N ALA A 110 -1.10 12.97 16.61
CA ALA A 110 0.14 12.18 16.71
C ALA A 110 0.54 11.49 15.40
N LEU A 111 -0.36 11.42 14.42
CA LEU A 111 -0.10 10.84 13.11
C LEU A 111 -0.06 11.91 12.00
N VAL A 112 -0.75 13.03 12.19
CA VAL A 112 -0.65 14.22 11.32
C VAL A 112 0.69 14.93 11.51
N TRP A 113 1.19 14.95 12.75
CA TRP A 113 2.51 15.46 13.10
C TRP A 113 3.28 14.38 13.88
N PRO A 114 4.44 13.91 13.39
CA PRO A 114 5.27 14.49 12.33
C PRO A 114 4.76 14.22 10.90
N ARG A 115 5.04 15.15 9.97
CA ARG A 115 4.65 15.03 8.54
C ARG A 115 5.26 13.81 7.83
N LYS A 116 6.37 13.27 8.34
CA LYS A 116 7.03 12.08 7.82
C LYS A 116 6.95 10.98 8.87
N LEU A 117 6.04 10.03 8.65
CA LEU A 117 5.89 8.85 9.48
C LEU A 117 6.91 7.77 9.07
N SER A 118 7.36 6.98 10.04
CA SER A 118 8.16 5.78 9.79
C SER A 118 7.34 4.52 10.07
N LEU A 119 7.78 3.39 9.52
CA LEU A 119 7.16 2.10 9.79
C LEU A 119 7.19 1.77 11.30
N GLU A 120 8.28 2.09 12.00
CA GLU A 120 8.39 1.86 13.45
C GLU A 120 7.39 2.71 14.24
N ALA A 121 7.20 3.97 13.86
CA ALA A 121 6.28 4.88 14.54
C ALA A 121 4.81 4.44 14.42
N ILE A 122 4.43 3.83 13.29
CA ILE A 122 3.04 3.42 13.03
C ILE A 122 2.72 2.00 13.48
N ARG A 123 3.70 1.13 13.74
CA ARG A 123 3.50 -0.25 14.19
C ARG A 123 2.57 -0.36 15.41
N PRO A 124 2.74 0.42 16.50
CA PRO A 124 1.83 0.36 17.64
C PRO A 124 0.39 0.75 17.29
N THR A 125 0.23 1.69 16.35
CA THR A 125 -1.09 2.12 15.88
C THR A 125 -1.76 1.03 15.05
N LEU A 126 -1.05 0.43 14.10
CA LEU A 126 -1.56 -0.70 13.32
C LEU A 126 -1.97 -1.87 14.22
N ALA A 127 -1.15 -2.21 15.22
CA ALA A 127 -1.48 -3.26 16.19
C ALA A 127 -2.77 -2.95 16.97
N ARG A 128 -2.97 -1.68 17.41
CA ARG A 128 -4.22 -1.26 18.07
C ARG A 128 -5.44 -1.32 17.14
N TRP A 129 -5.25 -1.07 15.85
CA TRP A 129 -6.28 -1.22 14.83
C TRP A 129 -6.53 -2.70 14.47
N GLY A 130 -5.73 -3.60 15.02
CA GLY A 130 -5.87 -5.04 14.89
C GLY A 130 -5.15 -5.61 13.67
N TYR A 131 -4.17 -4.91 13.09
CA TYR A 131 -3.36 -5.37 11.96
C TYR A 131 -2.15 -6.19 12.38
#